data_AF-A0A813I2T1-F1
#
_entry.id   AF-A0A813I2T1-F1
#
_cell.length_a   1.000
_cell.length_b   1.000
_cell.length_c   1.000
_cell.angle_alpha   90.00
_cell.angle_beta   90.00
_cell.angle_gamma   90.00
#
_symmetry.space_group_name_H-M   'P 1'
#
loop_
_entity.id
_entity.type
_entity.pdbx_description
1 polymer ?
#
loop_
_entity_poly.entity_id
_entity_poly.type
_entity_poly.pdbx_seq_one_letter_code
_entity_poly.pdbx_strand_id
1 'polypeptide(L)'
;NCGAKGCPAVSVYSAGPELGAELDEAVAAFVADDRNVRVAGAIGERAPIRLVLSSLFKMYLEDFAPEAGSNPSRALARWLLPFARGEKRDLLSAALADEAAPAPKLEWLPYDWETNGPEVPLDSRIYTPTF
;
A
#
# COMPACT_ATOMS: atom_id res chain seq x y z
N ASN A 1 23.98 -17.96 -1.73
CA ASN A 1 25.36 -17.94 -1.20
C ASN A 1 26.29 -17.56 -2.36
N CYS A 2 26.61 -16.27 -2.52
CA CYS A 2 27.44 -15.79 -3.64
C CYS A 2 28.92 -15.86 -3.23
N GLY A 3 29.73 -16.63 -3.96
CA GLY A 3 31.10 -17.01 -3.60
C GLY A 3 32.19 -15.98 -3.94
N ALA A 4 31.94 -14.67 -3.81
CA ALA A 4 32.94 -13.64 -4.10
C ALA A 4 33.47 -12.98 -2.81
N LYS A 5 34.80 -12.92 -2.67
CA LYS A 5 35.48 -12.17 -1.59
C LYS A 5 35.27 -10.67 -1.79
N GLY A 6 34.27 -10.10 -1.13
CA GLY A 6 33.98 -8.66 -1.17
C GLY A 6 32.51 -8.28 -1.21
N CYS A 7 31.59 -9.23 -1.40
CA CYS A 7 30.17 -8.95 -1.22
C CYS A 7 29.92 -8.64 0.27
N PRO A 8 29.22 -7.54 0.60
CA PRO A 8 28.64 -7.38 1.93
C PRO A 8 27.90 -8.67 2.26
N ALA A 9 28.00 -9.14 3.51
CA ALA A 9 27.15 -10.24 3.94
C ALA A 9 25.72 -9.85 3.57
N VAL A 10 25.06 -10.66 2.73
CA VAL A 10 23.62 -10.52 2.52
C VAL A 10 23.04 -10.62 3.91
N SER A 11 22.53 -9.51 4.43
CA SER A 11 21.86 -9.47 5.72
C SER A 11 20.71 -10.46 5.58
N VAL A 12 20.92 -11.67 6.11
CA VAL A 12 19.89 -12.68 6.17
C VAL A 12 18.93 -12.15 7.21
N TYR A 13 17.90 -11.43 6.75
CA TYR A 13 16.80 -11.00 7.61
C TYR A 13 16.15 -12.28 8.12
N SER A 14 16.55 -12.68 9.32
CA SER A 14 15.94 -13.80 10.00
C SER A 14 14.63 -13.24 10.49
N ALA A 15 13.53 -13.58 9.82
CA ALA A 15 12.19 -13.23 10.25
C ALA A 15 12.02 -13.69 11.70
N GLY A 16 12.16 -12.76 12.65
CA GLY A 16 11.88 -13.02 14.04
C GLY A 16 10.39 -13.36 14.19
N PRO A 17 9.98 -13.92 15.35
CA PRO A 17 8.56 -14.17 15.63
C PRO A 17 7.68 -12.91 15.50
N GLU A 18 8.29 -11.72 15.60
CA GLU A 18 7.63 -10.42 15.52
C GLU A 18 7.49 -9.85 14.09
N LEU A 19 7.99 -10.54 13.05
CA LEU A 19 7.98 -9.99 11.68
C LEU A 19 6.57 -9.59 11.23
N GLY A 20 5.55 -10.37 11.59
CA GLY A 20 4.16 -10.02 11.26
C GLY A 20 3.72 -8.70 11.90
N ALA A 21 4.04 -8.50 13.19
CA ALA A 21 3.70 -7.28 13.90
C ALA A 21 4.47 -6.06 13.36
N GLU A 22 5.74 -6.24 12.99
CA GLU A 22 6.54 -5.20 12.34
C GLU A 22 5.96 -4.79 10.98
N LEU A 23 5.51 -5.76 10.18
CA LEU A 23 4.86 -5.51 8.89
C LEU A 23 3.51 -4.80 9.08
N ASP A 24 2.68 -5.25 10.02
CA ASP A 24 1.39 -4.62 10.32
C ASP A 24 1.56 -3.17 10.78
N GLU A 25 2.55 -2.87 11.62
CA GLU A 25 2.84 -1.50 12.05
C GLU A 25 3.38 -0.65 10.90
N ALA A 26 4.23 -1.21 10.03
CA ALA A 26 4.68 -0.51 8.82
C ALA A 26 3.52 -0.19 7.87
N VAL A 27 2.58 -1.12 7.68
CA VAL A 27 1.37 -0.89 6.89
C VAL A 27 0.47 0.15 7.56
N ALA A 28 0.28 0.10 8.89
CA ALA A 28 -0.47 1.10 9.62
C ALA A 28 0.14 2.50 9.48
N ALA A 29 1.46 2.62 9.54
CA ALA A 29 2.16 3.88 9.30
C ALA A 29 1.96 4.37 7.86
N PHE A 30 2.04 3.48 6.87
CA PHE A 30 1.78 3.81 5.47
C PHE A 30 0.34 4.33 5.26
N VAL A 31 -0.66 3.67 5.85
CA VAL A 31 -2.09 4.05 5.78
C VAL A 31 -2.38 5.34 6.55
N ALA A 32 -1.64 5.62 7.63
CA ALA A 32 -1.78 6.85 8.40
C ALA A 32 -1.32 8.08 7.62
N ASP A 33 -0.33 7.97 6.72
CA ASP A 33 0.22 9.08 5.95
C ASP A 33 -0.72 9.50 4.79
N ASP A 34 -1.15 10.77 4.81
CA ASP A 34 -2.01 11.37 3.79
C ASP A 34 -1.35 11.51 2.41
N ARG A 35 -0.02 11.35 2.31
CA ARG A 35 0.66 11.22 1.03
C ARG A 35 0.35 9.89 0.34
N ASN A 36 -0.08 8.89 1.09
CA ASN A 36 -0.35 7.54 0.61
C ASN A 36 -1.85 7.21 0.59
N VAL A 37 -2.59 7.56 1.64
CA VAL A 37 -4.00 7.19 1.81
C VAL A 37 -4.79 8.34 2.41
N ARG A 38 -5.80 8.83 1.68
CA ARG A 38 -6.77 9.81 2.19
C ARG A 38 -8.18 9.22 2.11
N VAL A 39 -8.92 9.36 3.20
CA VAL A 39 -10.34 9.01 3.27
C VAL A 39 -11.07 10.30 3.61
N ALA A 40 -11.99 10.74 2.75
CA ALA A 40 -12.70 12.00 2.94
C ALA A 40 -14.19 11.84 2.67
N GLY A 41 -15.01 12.58 3.41
CA GLY A 41 -16.46 12.54 3.34
C GLY A 41 -17.04 12.74 4.73
N ALA A 42 -18.33 12.49 4.89
CA ALA A 42 -18.98 12.57 6.19
C ALA A 42 -19.93 11.39 6.39
N ILE A 43 -20.01 10.93 7.64
CA ILE A 43 -20.91 9.85 8.04
C ILE A 43 -22.36 10.36 7.95
N GLY A 44 -23.23 9.57 7.33
CA GLY A 44 -24.66 9.90 7.20
C GLY A 44 -25.01 10.81 6.01
N GLU A 45 -24.02 11.27 5.24
CA GLU A 45 -24.29 11.94 3.97
C GLU A 45 -24.64 10.94 2.86
N ARG A 46 -25.46 11.37 1.89
CA ARG A 46 -25.83 10.56 0.72
C ARG A 46 -24.67 10.32 -0.26
N ALA A 47 -23.65 11.17 -0.23
CA ALA A 47 -22.51 11.08 -1.15
C ALA A 47 -21.56 9.96 -0.69
N PRO A 48 -21.01 9.14 -1.62
CA PRO A 48 -19.98 8.18 -1.25
C PRO A 48 -18.74 8.89 -0.72
N ILE A 49 -18.07 8.28 0.24
CA ILE A 49 -16.73 8.73 0.65
C ILE A 49 -15.77 8.69 -0.55
N ARG A 50 -14.80 9.59 -0.54
CA ARG A 50 -13.66 9.56 -1.46
C ARG A 50 -12.53 8.76 -0.85
N LEU A 51 -12.03 7.80 -1.60
CA LEU A 51 -10.88 6.97 -1.26
C LEU A 51 -9.75 7.33 -2.22
N VAL A 52 -8.78 8.11 -1.75
CA VAL A 52 -7.68 8.61 -2.56
C VAL A 52 -6.41 7.87 -2.16
N LEU A 53 -5.89 7.03 -3.06
CA LEU A 53 -4.84 6.05 -2.74
C LEU A 53 -3.60 6.23 -3.60
N SER A 54 -2.43 5.92 -3.05
CA SER A 54 -1.19 5.76 -3.81
C SER A 54 -1.39 4.82 -5.01
N SER A 55 -0.78 5.16 -6.15
CA SER A 55 -0.80 4.31 -7.34
C SER A 55 -0.18 2.92 -7.12
N LEU A 56 0.50 2.67 -5.99
CA LEU A 56 0.92 1.33 -5.58
C LEU A 56 -0.25 0.34 -5.57
N PHE A 57 -1.39 0.73 -5.00
CA PHE A 57 -2.60 -0.10 -4.96
C PHE A 57 -3.17 -0.38 -6.35
N LYS A 58 -2.92 0.51 -7.32
CA LYS A 58 -3.33 0.32 -8.71
C LYS A 58 -2.40 -0.66 -9.43
N MET A 59 -1.09 -0.54 -9.20
CA MET A 59 -0.07 -1.40 -9.84
C MET A 59 -0.15 -2.85 -9.36
N TYR A 60 -0.48 -3.04 -8.08
CA TYR A 60 -0.51 -4.33 -7.40
C TYR A 60 -1.91 -4.67 -6.88
N LEU A 61 -2.95 -4.32 -7.64
CA LEU A 61 -4.34 -4.45 -7.21
C LEU A 61 -4.69 -5.88 -6.78
N GLU A 62 -4.20 -6.88 -7.51
CA GLU A 62 -4.47 -8.30 -7.24
C GLU A 62 -3.87 -8.76 -5.89
N ASP A 63 -2.81 -8.11 -5.41
CA ASP A 63 -2.19 -8.42 -4.12
C ASP A 63 -2.99 -7.85 -2.94
N PHE A 64 -3.69 -6.72 -3.14
CA PHE A 64 -4.48 -6.04 -2.11
C PHE A 64 -5.96 -6.42 -2.13
N ALA A 65 -6.51 -6.72 -3.30
CA ALA A 65 -7.93 -6.92 -3.51
C ALA A 65 -8.19 -7.98 -4.60
N PRO A 66 -7.76 -9.24 -4.38
CA PRO A 66 -7.88 -10.31 -5.38
C PRO A 66 -9.34 -10.58 -5.80
N GLU A 67 -10.30 -10.24 -4.95
CA GLU A 67 -11.75 -10.39 -5.19
C GLU A 67 -12.42 -9.16 -5.84
N ALA A 68 -11.67 -8.09 -6.15
CA ALA A 68 -12.20 -6.81 -6.61
C ALA A 68 -13.03 -6.86 -7.90
N GLY A 69 -12.71 -7.78 -8.81
CA GLY A 69 -13.29 -7.78 -10.17
C GLY A 69 -13.17 -6.41 -10.83
N SER A 70 -14.27 -5.88 -11.38
CA SER A 70 -14.30 -4.58 -12.07
C SER A 70 -14.48 -3.36 -11.16
N ASN A 71 -14.76 -3.53 -9.87
CA ASN A 71 -14.96 -2.42 -8.92
C ASN A 71 -14.14 -2.63 -7.63
N PRO A 72 -12.88 -2.18 -7.62
CA PRO A 72 -11.96 -2.45 -6.51
C PRO A 72 -12.22 -1.62 -5.26
N SER A 73 -13.04 -0.57 -5.32
CA SER A 73 -13.14 0.42 -4.25
C SER A 73 -13.55 -0.17 -2.90
N ARG A 74 -14.54 -1.08 -2.88
CA ARG A 74 -14.99 -1.74 -1.65
C ARG A 74 -13.95 -2.74 -1.13
N ALA A 75 -13.33 -3.52 -2.01
CA ALA A 75 -12.31 -4.48 -1.63
C ALA A 75 -11.08 -3.79 -1.01
N LEU A 76 -10.60 -2.71 -1.65
CA LEU A 76 -9.53 -1.88 -1.11
C LEU A 76 -9.92 -1.22 0.23
N ALA A 77 -11.16 -0.72 0.36
CA ALA A 77 -11.63 -0.18 1.64
C ALA A 77 -11.63 -1.24 2.76
N ARG A 78 -12.02 -2.49 2.46
CA ARG A 78 -11.95 -3.61 3.42
C ARG A 78 -10.51 -3.94 3.78
N TRP A 79 -9.61 -3.97 2.80
CA TRP A 79 -8.20 -4.25 3.02
C TRP A 79 -7.53 -3.19 3.91
N LEU A 80 -7.89 -1.92 3.76
CA LEU A 80 -7.33 -0.80 4.54
C LEU A 80 -7.85 -0.76 5.99
N LEU A 81 -9.07 -1.22 6.24
CA LEU A 81 -9.76 -1.05 7.52
C LEU A 81 -8.99 -1.56 8.76
N PRO A 82 -8.31 -2.73 8.73
CA PRO A 82 -7.52 -3.22 9.87
C PRO A 82 -6.38 -2.28 10.27
N PHE A 83 -5.81 -1.56 9.30
CA PHE A 83 -4.63 -0.71 9.48
C PHE A 83 -4.98 0.76 9.72
N ALA A 84 -6.20 1.17 9.37
CA ALA A 84 -6.70 2.53 9.58
C ALA A 84 -6.94 2.83 11.07
N ARG A 85 -6.65 4.08 11.47
CA ARG A 85 -6.90 4.63 12.81
C ARG A 85 -7.66 5.95 12.71
N GLY A 86 -8.31 6.36 13.81
CA GLY A 86 -9.04 7.63 13.91
C GLY A 86 -10.14 7.79 12.85
N GLU A 87 -10.30 9.00 12.34
CA GLU A 87 -11.36 9.36 11.38
C GLU A 87 -11.37 8.48 10.12
N LYS A 88 -10.20 8.08 9.60
CA LYS A 88 -10.10 7.17 8.45
C LYS A 88 -10.80 5.85 8.73
N ARG A 89 -10.61 5.29 9.93
CA ARG A 89 -11.23 4.03 10.35
C ARG A 89 -12.74 4.17 10.47
N ASP A 90 -13.21 5.27 11.04
CA ASP A 90 -14.63 5.53 11.24
C ASP A 90 -15.37 5.68 9.91
N LEU A 91 -14.78 6.43 8.97
CA LEU A 91 -15.32 6.61 7.62
C LEU A 91 -15.33 5.29 6.83
N LEU A 92 -14.24 4.51 6.88
CA LEU A 92 -14.18 3.20 6.22
C LEU A 92 -15.21 2.23 6.81
N SER A 93 -15.32 2.19 8.14
CA SER A 93 -16.29 1.35 8.85
C SER A 93 -17.72 1.71 8.45
N ALA A 94 -18.05 3.00 8.42
CA ALA A 94 -19.37 3.47 7.99
C ALA A 94 -19.68 3.12 6.52
N ALA A 95 -18.71 3.29 5.61
CA ALA A 95 -18.88 2.96 4.19
C ALA A 95 -19.06 1.46 3.92
N LEU A 96 -18.55 0.60 4.81
CA LEU A 96 -18.61 -0.85 4.72
C LEU A 96 -19.77 -1.47 5.52
N ALA A 97 -20.49 -0.68 6.33
CA ALA A 97 -21.59 -1.18 7.16
C ALA A 97 -22.80 -1.66 6.34
N ASP A 98 -23.00 -1.11 5.14
CA ASP A 98 -24.08 -1.49 4.21
C ASP A 98 -23.53 -1.77 2.80
N GLU A 99 -23.72 -3.00 2.34
CA GLU A 99 -23.32 -3.43 0.99
C GLU A 99 -24.16 -2.79 -0.11
N ALA A 100 -25.39 -2.35 0.19
CA ALA A 100 -26.27 -1.67 -0.75
C ALA A 100 -25.94 -0.18 -0.91
N ALA A 101 -25.13 0.39 -0.01
CA ALA A 101 -24.69 1.78 -0.10
C ALA A 101 -23.84 2.03 -1.36
N PRO A 102 -23.72 3.28 -1.83
CA PRO A 102 -22.77 3.63 -2.88
C PRO A 102 -21.33 3.24 -2.49
N ALA A 103 -20.62 2.55 -3.37
CA ALA A 103 -19.22 2.22 -3.16
C ALA A 103 -18.35 3.49 -3.04
N PRO A 104 -17.22 3.45 -2.32
CA PRO A 104 -16.28 4.57 -2.27
C PRO A 104 -15.87 5.02 -3.67
N LYS A 105 -15.78 6.34 -3.86
CA LYS A 105 -15.25 6.90 -5.09
C LYS A 105 -13.73 6.84 -5.04
N LEU A 106 -13.13 6.01 -5.91
CA LEU A 106 -11.69 5.76 -5.93
C LEU A 106 -10.96 6.78 -6.81
N GLU A 107 -9.88 7.35 -6.27
CA GLU A 107 -8.99 8.30 -6.94
C GLU A 107 -7.53 7.89 -6.67
N TRP A 108 -6.61 8.19 -7.59
CA TRP A 108 -5.21 7.75 -7.51
C TRP A 108 -4.26 8.93 -7.32
N LEU A 109 -3.37 8.84 -6.34
CA LEU A 109 -2.20 9.70 -6.19
C LEU A 109 -1.06 9.18 -7.07
N PRO A 110 -0.20 10.06 -7.64
CA PRO A 110 1.04 9.62 -8.26
C PRO A 110 1.88 8.84 -7.24
N TYR A 111 2.58 7.81 -7.71
CA TYR A 111 3.52 7.08 -6.85
C TYR A 111 4.79 7.91 -6.65
N ASP A 112 5.17 8.13 -5.40
CA ASP A 112 6.43 8.77 -5.03
C ASP A 112 7.54 7.72 -5.06
N TRP A 113 8.45 7.83 -6.04
CA TRP A 113 9.56 6.88 -6.16
C TRP A 113 10.63 7.06 -5.09
N GLU A 114 10.66 8.21 -4.41
CA GLU A 114 11.61 8.45 -3.31
C GLU A 114 11.36 7.54 -2.11
N THR A 115 10.15 6.97 -1.99
CA THR A 115 9.83 6.02 -0.90
C THR A 115 10.55 4.68 -1.05
N ASN A 116 11.13 4.38 -2.22
CA ASN A 116 11.87 3.14 -2.46
C ASN A 116 13.32 3.20 -1.95
N GLY A 117 13.75 4.34 -1.40
CA GLY A 117 15.13 4.57 -0.98
C GLY A 117 16.02 5.11 -2.12
N PRO A 118 17.30 5.36 -1.84
CA PRO A 118 18.21 5.96 -2.83
C PRO A 118 18.39 5.04 -4.04
N GLU A 119 18.48 5.64 -5.24
CA GLU A 119 18.91 4.91 -6.44
C GLU A 119 20.23 4.19 -6.17
N VAL A 120 20.26 2.88 -6.41
CA VAL A 120 21.49 2.11 -6.34
C VAL A 120 22.33 2.48 -7.57
N PRO A 121 23.58 2.92 -7.41
CA PRO A 121 24.43 3.25 -8.56
C PRO A 121 24.53 2.05 -9.50
N LEU A 122 24.10 2.23 -10.75
CA LEU A 122 24.29 1.23 -11.80
C LEU A 122 25.79 1.08 -12.05
N ASP A 123 26.36 -0.09 -11.74
CA ASP A 123 27.70 -0.43 -12.19
C ASP A 123 27.65 -0.72 -13.70
N SER A 124 28.02 0.29 -14.49
CA SER A 124 28.05 0.23 -15.95
C SER A 124 28.96 -0.89 -16.49
N ARG A 125 29.89 -1.41 -15.68
CA ARG A 125 30.75 -2.55 -16.06
C ARG A 125 30.00 -3.87 -16.16
N ILE A 126 28.86 -4.00 -15.47
CA ILE A 126 28.00 -5.20 -15.53
C ILE A 126 27.18 -5.23 -16.83
N TYR A 127 26.84 -4.06 -17.35
CA TYR A 127 25.93 -3.90 -18.49
C TYR A 127 26.61 -3.52 -19.80
N THR A 128 27.94 -3.51 -19.85
CA THR A 128 28.66 -3.29 -21.11
C THR A 128 28.75 -4.63 -21.85
N PRO A 129 28.04 -4.83 -22.97
CA PRO A 129 28.24 -6.02 -23.78
C PRO A 129 29.69 -6.03 -24.28
N THR A 130 30.44 -7.07 -23.92
CA THR A 130 31.76 -7.35 -24.49
C THR A 130 31.56 -7.79 -25.93
N PHE A 131 31.92 -6.93 -26.88
CA PHE A 131 32.06 -7.26 -28.30
C PHE A 131 33.45 -7.84 -28.58
#